data_AF-A0AA37P1R9-F1
#
_entry.id   AF-A0AA37P1R9-F1
#
_cell.length_a   1.000
_cell.length_b   1.000
_cell.length_c   1.000
_cell.angle_alpha   90.00
_cell.angle_beta   90.00
_cell.angle_gamma   90.00
#
_symmetry.space_group_name_H-M   'P 1'
#
loop_
_entity.id
_entity.type
_entity.pdbx_description
1 polymer ?
#
loop_
_entity_poly.entity_id
_entity_poly.type
_entity_poly.pdbx_seq_one_letter_code
_entity_poly.pdbx_strand_id
1 'polypeptide(L)'
;MIHQRKNDKALSTLAGSSFRRPFRLYLPILASTLMTALVVYAGEYTRDPSGEEVPPKGNTFDEQMQPWFWAAVDLMNPFRHIVNRENMRGSEYDDHLWTIPVEFKGSLLVFLLLLIFSRARRWIHAMAVTGIALWPVQSGDLDQALFAIRILLAELSIAFPASPLTTATPDDALPKHNVRFARKAGSSSVKAIHHASTMVLFLIALHLLSYPQLNAASTPGFVSLAQMVPAYYLGNTIRTQLFWNSVGSVIFMFALMYSPAVSFNLWSRLTCRKLRLPWQKTNMDLEENEKEELATASSAKNEPAPEPLLQRLFTARISQYLGHISYSLYLCYGTINHIVGIRWLGPASAAWTQTVDEATALVAAGNGAASDELLSQGSSAYRYAFFWGTLSNNLALLWASDVFNRLIDAPAVRLTRWNGEKAWRKD
;
A
#
# COMPACT_ATOMS: atom_id res chain seq x y z
N MET A 1 -22.09 5.53 -10.32
CA MET A 1 -22.58 6.73 -11.05
C MET A 1 -22.64 6.50 -12.54
N ILE A 2 -21.52 6.11 -13.18
CA ILE A 2 -21.44 5.81 -14.63
C ILE A 2 -22.50 4.77 -15.06
N HIS A 3 -22.55 3.61 -14.41
CA HIS A 3 -23.56 2.57 -14.72
C HIS A 3 -25.00 2.97 -14.43
N GLN A 4 -25.21 3.97 -13.58
CA GLN A 4 -26.54 4.55 -13.29
C GLN A 4 -26.91 5.68 -14.25
N ARG A 5 -26.09 5.93 -15.29
CA ARG A 5 -26.24 7.02 -16.27
C ARG A 5 -26.28 8.44 -15.68
N LYS A 6 -25.73 8.62 -14.46
CA LYS A 6 -25.58 9.93 -13.82
C LYS A 6 -24.29 10.60 -14.28
N ASN A 7 -24.22 10.96 -15.56
CA ASN A 7 -22.98 11.40 -16.21
C ASN A 7 -22.45 12.73 -15.66
N ASP A 8 -23.33 13.72 -15.42
CA ASP A 8 -22.90 15.03 -14.92
C ASP A 8 -22.33 14.93 -13.50
N LYS A 9 -22.94 14.08 -12.67
CA LYS A 9 -22.41 13.76 -11.34
C LYS A 9 -21.08 13.00 -11.42
N ALA A 10 -20.93 12.10 -12.39
CA ALA A 10 -19.67 11.38 -12.60
C ALA A 10 -18.55 12.32 -13.06
N LEU A 11 -18.83 13.24 -13.98
CA LEU A 11 -17.87 14.22 -14.51
C LEU A 11 -17.42 15.21 -13.43
N SER A 12 -18.37 15.79 -12.67
CA SER A 12 -18.06 16.70 -11.56
C SER A 12 -17.22 16.00 -10.47
N THR A 13 -17.56 14.76 -10.13
CA THR A 13 -16.79 13.96 -9.16
C THR A 13 -15.38 13.66 -9.67
N LEU A 14 -15.25 13.29 -10.94
CA LEU A 14 -13.98 12.96 -11.56
C LEU A 14 -13.06 14.18 -11.62
N ALA A 15 -13.57 15.30 -12.13
CA ALA A 15 -12.82 16.53 -12.28
C ALA A 15 -12.40 17.11 -10.92
N GLY A 16 -13.29 17.09 -9.93
CA GLY A 16 -12.95 17.47 -8.55
C GLY A 16 -11.91 16.55 -7.92
N SER A 17 -11.96 15.24 -8.20
CA SER A 17 -10.94 14.29 -7.72
C SER A 17 -9.58 14.55 -8.36
N SER A 18 -9.54 14.80 -9.68
CA SER A 18 -8.31 15.16 -10.40
C SER A 18 -7.70 16.47 -9.88
N PHE A 19 -8.50 17.49 -9.61
CA PHE A 19 -8.02 18.78 -9.11
C PHE A 19 -7.40 18.68 -7.72
N ARG A 20 -8.03 17.92 -6.82
CA ARG A 20 -7.59 17.80 -5.41
C ARG A 20 -6.39 16.85 -5.25
N ARG A 21 -6.19 15.90 -6.16
CA ARG A 21 -5.20 14.83 -6.03
C ARG A 21 -3.75 15.33 -5.87
N PRO A 22 -3.23 16.29 -6.66
CA PRO A 22 -1.87 16.80 -6.49
C PRO A 22 -1.64 17.37 -5.09
N PHE A 23 -2.56 18.22 -4.61
CA PHE A 23 -2.42 18.85 -3.29
C PHE A 23 -2.43 17.82 -2.16
N ARG A 24 -3.33 16.83 -2.23
CA ARG A 24 -3.41 15.77 -1.22
C ARG A 24 -2.14 14.92 -1.16
N LEU A 25 -1.55 14.61 -2.31
CA LEU A 25 -0.33 13.80 -2.37
C LEU A 25 0.91 14.61 -1.99
N TYR A 26 1.12 15.77 -2.60
CA TYR A 26 2.40 16.47 -2.48
C TYR A 26 2.53 17.32 -1.22
N LEU A 27 1.43 17.83 -0.65
CA LEU A 27 1.53 18.75 0.49
C LEU A 27 2.15 18.10 1.74
N PRO A 28 1.75 16.89 2.18
CA PRO A 28 2.42 16.22 3.28
C PRO A 28 3.87 15.83 2.95
N ILE A 29 4.17 15.51 1.68
CA ILE A 29 5.53 15.18 1.25
C ILE A 29 6.46 16.36 1.39
N LEU A 30 6.05 17.54 0.92
CA LEU A 30 6.83 18.77 1.06
C LEU A 30 7.16 19.05 2.52
N ALA A 31 6.20 18.83 3.42
CA ALA A 31 6.42 18.99 4.85
C ALA A 31 7.38 17.93 5.42
N SER A 32 7.26 16.67 5.00
CA SER A 32 8.16 15.59 5.42
C SER A 32 9.60 15.83 4.97
N THR A 33 9.81 16.10 3.68
CA THR A 33 11.17 16.34 3.13
C THR A 33 11.78 17.62 3.68
N LEU A 34 10.97 18.65 3.97
CA LEU A 34 11.43 19.85 4.67
C LEU A 34 11.91 19.50 6.08
N MET A 35 11.13 18.70 6.82
CA MET A 35 11.53 18.24 8.15
C MET A 35 12.85 17.46 8.09
N THR A 36 13.05 16.60 7.09
CA THR A 36 14.34 15.92 6.87
C THR A 36 15.46 16.91 6.58
N ALA A 37 15.26 17.90 5.71
CA ALA A 37 16.25 18.93 5.42
C ALA A 37 16.66 19.70 6.69
N LEU A 38 15.71 20.00 7.57
CA LEU A 38 15.97 20.66 8.85
C LEU A 38 16.76 19.77 9.83
N VAL A 39 16.45 18.47 9.89
CA VAL A 39 17.21 17.50 10.70
C VAL A 39 18.65 17.36 10.20
N VAL A 40 18.85 17.32 8.88
CA VAL A 40 20.17 17.26 8.25
C VAL A 40 20.98 18.52 8.58
N TYR A 41 20.34 19.69 8.49
CA TYR A 41 20.97 20.96 8.87
C TYR A 41 21.38 21.00 10.35
N ALA A 42 20.48 20.53 11.24
CA ALA A 42 20.76 20.41 12.67
C ALA A 42 21.90 19.41 12.99
N GLY A 43 22.28 18.54 12.05
CA GLY A 43 23.34 17.55 12.22
C GLY A 43 22.91 16.29 12.98
N GLU A 44 21.62 16.08 13.17
CA GLU A 44 21.06 14.92 13.89
C GLU A 44 20.79 13.72 12.96
N TYR A 45 21.02 13.89 11.65
CA TYR A 45 20.86 12.84 10.64
C TYR A 45 22.09 11.93 10.58
N THR A 46 21.94 10.66 10.95
CA THR A 46 23.04 9.69 10.91
C THR A 46 23.13 9.06 9.52
N ARG A 47 24.34 9.02 8.95
CA ARG A 47 24.60 8.40 7.65
C ARG A 47 24.48 6.88 7.75
N ASP A 48 23.85 6.25 6.77
CA ASP A 48 23.79 4.80 6.69
C ASP A 48 25.19 4.22 6.41
N PRO A 49 25.66 3.22 7.17
CA PRO A 49 26.92 2.53 6.90
C PRO A 49 26.96 1.81 5.54
N SER A 50 25.82 1.60 4.89
CA SER A 50 25.69 0.94 3.58
C SER A 50 26.15 1.81 2.40
N GLY A 51 26.46 3.09 2.64
CA GLY A 51 26.98 4.01 1.63
C GLY A 51 25.92 4.63 0.71
N GLU A 52 24.66 4.64 1.14
CA GLU A 52 23.58 5.32 0.42
C GLU A 52 23.81 6.84 0.34
N GLU A 53 23.27 7.46 -0.71
CA GLU A 53 23.40 8.91 -0.93
C GLU A 53 22.76 9.67 0.23
N VAL A 54 23.55 10.52 0.88
CA VAL A 54 23.11 11.32 2.04
C VAL A 54 22.54 12.63 1.52
N PRO A 55 21.43 13.14 2.08
CA PRO A 55 20.91 14.44 1.71
C PRO A 55 22.00 15.52 1.83
N PRO A 56 22.03 16.50 0.91
CA PRO A 56 23.04 17.55 0.92
C PRO A 56 22.95 18.36 2.22
N LYS A 57 24.10 18.72 2.79
CA LYS A 57 24.21 19.57 3.98
C LYS A 57 24.83 20.91 3.61
N GLY A 58 24.06 21.99 3.69
CA GLY A 58 24.52 23.36 3.53
C GLY A 58 25.18 23.90 4.80
N ASN A 59 26.09 24.88 4.67
CA ASN A 59 26.69 25.55 5.83
C ASN A 59 25.78 26.65 6.37
N THR A 60 25.03 27.31 5.47
CA THR A 60 24.01 28.30 5.82
C THR A 60 22.60 27.74 5.63
N PHE A 61 21.61 28.38 6.25
CA PHE A 61 20.21 27.99 6.10
C PHE A 61 19.73 28.10 4.64
N ASP A 62 20.13 29.17 3.94
CA ASP A 62 19.77 29.39 2.54
C ASP A 62 20.38 28.31 1.62
N GLU A 63 21.65 27.95 1.87
CA GLU A 63 22.33 26.84 1.16
C GLU A 63 21.67 25.48 1.43
N GLN A 64 21.01 25.29 2.57
CA GLN A 64 20.25 24.06 2.82
C GLN A 64 18.89 24.07 2.11
N MET A 65 18.19 25.21 2.10
CA MET A 65 16.83 25.31 1.57
C MET A 65 16.80 25.29 0.04
N GLN A 66 17.83 25.81 -0.63
CA GLN A 66 17.87 25.85 -2.09
C GLN A 66 17.89 24.45 -2.75
N PRO A 67 18.76 23.50 -2.36
CA PRO A 67 18.72 22.12 -2.87
C PRO A 67 17.40 21.43 -2.55
N TRP A 68 16.87 21.60 -1.33
CA TRP A 68 15.57 21.05 -0.96
C TRP A 68 14.44 21.56 -1.85
N PHE A 69 14.40 22.87 -2.14
CA PHE A 69 13.38 23.46 -2.99
C PHE A 69 13.42 22.88 -4.41
N TRP A 70 14.60 22.76 -5.02
CA TRP A 70 14.72 22.19 -6.36
C TRP A 70 14.39 20.70 -6.40
N ALA A 71 14.79 19.94 -5.38
CA ALA A 71 14.41 18.53 -5.23
C ALA A 71 12.87 18.38 -5.09
N ALA A 72 12.22 19.27 -4.36
CA ALA A 72 10.77 19.31 -4.23
C ALA A 72 10.07 19.65 -5.56
N VAL A 73 10.57 20.65 -6.30
CA VAL A 73 10.05 21.01 -7.63
C VAL A 73 10.20 19.87 -8.63
N ASP A 74 11.36 19.19 -8.65
CA ASP A 74 11.59 18.05 -9.53
C ASP A 74 10.65 16.87 -9.20
N LEU A 75 10.45 16.58 -7.91
CA LEU A 75 9.52 15.52 -7.47
C LEU A 75 8.06 15.81 -7.88
N MET A 76 7.67 17.09 -7.90
CA MET A 76 6.34 17.53 -8.32
C MET A 76 6.17 17.58 -9.84
N ASN A 77 7.23 17.39 -10.63
CA ASN A 77 7.18 17.47 -12.09
C ASN A 77 6.40 16.26 -12.68
N PRO A 78 5.19 16.46 -13.23
CA PRO A 78 4.39 15.35 -13.75
C PRO A 78 4.94 14.77 -15.06
N PHE A 79 5.81 15.51 -15.75
CA PHE A 79 6.39 15.14 -17.04
C PHE A 79 7.73 14.43 -16.93
N ARG A 80 8.24 14.22 -15.70
CA ARG A 80 9.49 13.48 -15.49
C ARG A 80 9.36 12.09 -16.13
N HIS A 81 10.30 11.73 -16.99
CA HIS A 81 10.29 10.42 -17.65
C HIS A 81 10.59 9.34 -16.61
N ILE A 82 9.66 8.41 -16.45
CA ILE A 82 9.78 7.24 -15.58
C ILE A 82 9.77 6.05 -16.53
N VAL A 83 10.91 5.40 -16.72
CA VAL A 83 11.05 4.24 -17.61
C VAL A 83 11.63 3.08 -16.80
N ASN A 84 10.97 1.92 -16.85
CA ASN A 84 11.46 0.63 -16.34
C ASN A 84 11.87 0.56 -14.87
N ARG A 85 11.45 1.49 -13.99
CA ARG A 85 11.94 1.59 -12.59
C ARG A 85 13.45 1.84 -12.42
N GLU A 86 14.26 1.72 -13.46
CA GLU A 86 15.73 1.82 -13.40
C GLU A 86 16.21 3.24 -13.07
N ASN A 87 15.42 4.25 -13.45
CA ASN A 87 15.72 5.66 -13.16
C ASN A 87 14.92 6.22 -11.96
N MET A 88 14.27 5.35 -11.18
CA MET A 88 13.49 5.75 -10.01
C MET A 88 14.39 5.89 -8.78
N ARG A 89 15.18 6.96 -8.74
CA ARG A 89 15.68 7.49 -7.47
C ARG A 89 14.60 8.43 -6.91
N GLY A 90 14.30 8.28 -5.62
CA GLY A 90 13.34 9.14 -4.93
C GLY A 90 13.83 10.58 -4.82
N SER A 91 13.35 11.29 -3.80
CA SER A 91 13.97 12.56 -3.45
C SER A 91 15.29 12.27 -2.75
N GLU A 92 16.31 13.12 -2.91
CA GLU A 92 17.55 13.04 -2.11
C GLU A 92 17.31 13.09 -0.59
N TYR A 93 16.11 13.51 -0.18
CA TYR A 93 15.69 13.58 1.23
C TYR A 93 14.90 12.36 1.68
N ASP A 94 14.38 11.55 0.75
CA ASP A 94 13.68 10.30 1.03
C ASP A 94 13.55 9.50 -0.28
N ASP A 95 14.33 8.42 -0.33
CA ASP A 95 14.46 7.56 -1.51
C ASP A 95 13.15 6.89 -1.88
N HIS A 96 12.26 6.62 -0.92
CA HIS A 96 11.08 5.82 -1.19
C HIS A 96 9.96 6.62 -1.85
N LEU A 97 10.08 7.95 -1.89
CA LEU A 97 9.13 8.87 -2.52
C LEU A 97 8.98 8.67 -4.03
N TRP A 98 9.79 7.82 -4.66
CA TRP A 98 9.64 7.43 -6.06
C TRP A 98 8.24 6.86 -6.37
N THR A 99 7.54 6.29 -5.39
CA THR A 99 6.19 5.76 -5.59
C THR A 99 5.16 6.85 -5.86
N ILE A 100 5.39 8.09 -5.39
CA ILE A 100 4.38 9.15 -5.45
C ILE A 100 4.11 9.64 -6.88
N PRO A 101 5.12 9.95 -7.71
CA PRO A 101 4.89 10.25 -9.12
C PRO A 101 4.14 9.12 -9.86
N VAL A 102 4.42 7.86 -9.50
CA VAL A 102 3.74 6.68 -10.06
C VAL A 102 2.26 6.67 -9.66
N GLU A 103 1.96 6.88 -8.37
CA GLU A 103 0.60 7.00 -7.83
C GLU A 103 -0.19 8.16 -8.45
N PHE A 104 0.49 9.28 -8.70
CA PHE A 104 -0.12 10.42 -9.37
C PHE A 104 -0.48 10.10 -10.82
N LYS A 105 0.49 9.62 -11.62
CA LYS A 105 0.27 9.23 -13.03
C LYS A 105 -0.77 8.12 -13.18
N GLY A 106 -0.69 7.10 -12.33
CA GLY A 106 -1.65 5.99 -12.30
C GLY A 106 -3.06 6.45 -11.98
N SER A 107 -3.22 7.40 -11.04
CA SER A 107 -4.54 7.98 -10.76
C SER A 107 -5.10 8.79 -11.94
N LEU A 108 -4.27 9.57 -12.64
CA LEU A 108 -4.67 10.29 -13.84
C LEU A 108 -5.06 9.35 -14.98
N LEU A 109 -4.32 8.24 -15.16
CA LEU A 109 -4.67 7.19 -16.11
C LEU A 109 -6.05 6.61 -15.80
N VAL A 110 -6.32 6.27 -14.53
CA VAL A 110 -7.65 5.78 -14.12
C VAL A 110 -8.73 6.80 -14.43
N PHE A 111 -8.49 8.07 -14.09
CA PHE A 111 -9.48 9.12 -14.34
C PHE A 111 -9.77 9.30 -15.82
N LEU A 112 -8.72 9.30 -16.66
CA LEU A 112 -8.83 9.40 -18.10
C LEU A 112 -9.60 8.22 -18.70
N LEU A 113 -9.29 6.99 -18.29
CA LEU A 113 -9.98 5.79 -18.77
C LEU A 113 -11.46 5.82 -18.39
N LEU A 114 -11.79 6.17 -17.15
CA LEU A 114 -13.18 6.31 -16.72
C LEU A 114 -13.93 7.41 -17.48
N LEU A 115 -13.25 8.50 -17.86
CA LEU A 115 -13.82 9.57 -18.68
C LEU A 115 -14.10 9.08 -20.10
N ILE A 116 -13.11 8.50 -20.77
CA ILE A 116 -13.19 8.01 -22.15
C ILE A 116 -14.30 6.96 -22.28
N PHE A 117 -14.38 6.03 -21.33
CA PHE A 117 -15.35 4.94 -21.37
C PHE A 117 -16.64 5.23 -20.61
N SER A 118 -16.85 6.46 -20.12
CA SER A 118 -18.04 6.86 -19.34
C SER A 118 -19.36 6.59 -20.08
N ARG A 119 -19.36 6.66 -21.42
CA ARG A 119 -20.52 6.39 -22.27
C ARG A 119 -20.45 5.06 -23.03
N ALA A 120 -19.36 4.32 -22.88
CA ALA A 120 -19.17 3.05 -23.57
C ALA A 120 -20.04 1.94 -22.95
N ARG A 121 -20.38 0.92 -23.76
CA ARG A 121 -21.02 -0.30 -23.23
C ARG A 121 -20.04 -1.02 -22.30
N ARG A 122 -20.53 -1.67 -21.25
CA ARG A 122 -19.70 -2.35 -20.24
C ARG A 122 -18.69 -3.31 -20.83
N TRP A 123 -19.08 -4.11 -21.83
CA TRP A 123 -18.18 -5.07 -22.48
C TRP A 123 -17.07 -4.37 -23.27
N ILE A 124 -17.37 -3.24 -23.92
CA ILE A 124 -16.36 -2.43 -24.65
C ILE A 124 -15.38 -1.83 -23.65
N HIS A 125 -15.90 -1.26 -22.56
CA HIS A 125 -15.09 -0.73 -21.47
C HIS A 125 -14.14 -1.81 -20.92
N ALA A 126 -14.66 -2.99 -20.58
CA ALA A 126 -13.88 -4.10 -20.06
C ALA A 126 -12.81 -4.59 -21.06
N MET A 127 -13.18 -4.77 -22.33
CA MET A 127 -12.23 -5.21 -23.36
C MET A 127 -11.13 -4.18 -23.61
N ALA A 128 -11.49 -2.90 -23.70
CA ALA A 128 -10.53 -1.83 -23.94
C ALA A 128 -9.57 -1.65 -22.77
N VAL A 129 -10.07 -1.63 -21.54
CA VAL A 129 -9.22 -1.56 -20.34
C VAL A 129 -8.34 -2.81 -20.22
N THR A 130 -8.83 -3.99 -20.61
CA THR A 130 -7.99 -5.20 -20.65
C THR A 130 -6.85 -5.07 -21.66
N GLY A 131 -7.12 -4.58 -22.87
CA GLY A 131 -6.07 -4.30 -23.86
C GLY A 131 -5.04 -3.28 -23.35
N ILE A 132 -5.52 -2.20 -22.74
CA ILE A 132 -4.67 -1.16 -22.14
C ILE A 132 -3.89 -1.67 -20.93
N ALA A 133 -4.40 -2.64 -20.17
CA ALA A 133 -3.67 -3.26 -19.07
C ALA A 133 -2.59 -4.24 -19.56
N LEU A 134 -2.85 -4.98 -20.64
CA LEU A 134 -1.89 -5.96 -21.19
C LEU A 134 -0.67 -5.30 -21.84
N TRP A 135 -0.85 -4.11 -22.40
CA TRP A 135 0.24 -3.39 -23.09
C TRP A 135 1.40 -3.02 -22.14
N PRO A 136 1.19 -2.30 -21.01
CA PRO A 136 2.25 -2.00 -20.04
C PRO A 136 2.87 -3.25 -19.41
N VAL A 137 2.11 -4.35 -19.28
CA VAL A 137 2.67 -5.64 -18.82
C VAL A 137 3.73 -6.17 -19.80
N GLN A 138 3.57 -5.96 -21.11
CA GLN A 138 4.57 -6.36 -22.09
C GLN A 138 5.73 -5.35 -22.18
N SER A 139 5.46 -4.06 -21.96
CA SER A 139 6.46 -2.99 -22.04
C SER A 139 7.31 -2.84 -20.76
N GLY A 140 6.91 -3.42 -19.63
CA GLY A 140 7.64 -3.34 -18.36
C GLY A 140 7.05 -2.38 -17.32
N ASP A 141 6.01 -1.61 -17.67
CA ASP A 141 5.35 -0.62 -16.82
C ASP A 141 4.21 -1.26 -16.00
N LEU A 142 4.55 -2.28 -15.20
CA LEU A 142 3.60 -3.04 -14.39
C LEU A 142 2.77 -2.17 -13.44
N ASP A 143 3.37 -1.11 -12.90
CA ASP A 143 2.69 -0.21 -11.97
C ASP A 143 1.44 0.40 -12.64
N GLN A 144 1.54 0.86 -13.89
CA GLN A 144 0.42 1.43 -14.64
C GLN A 144 -0.60 0.35 -15.04
N ALA A 145 -0.15 -0.87 -15.34
CA ALA A 145 -1.05 -2.00 -15.59
C ALA A 145 -1.92 -2.29 -14.36
N LEU A 146 -1.37 -2.26 -13.15
CA LEU A 146 -2.11 -2.50 -11.91
C LEU A 146 -3.24 -1.47 -11.72
N PHE A 147 -3.00 -0.19 -12.05
CA PHE A 147 -4.04 0.84 -12.04
C PHE A 147 -5.20 0.53 -13.01
N ALA A 148 -4.90 0.06 -14.22
CA ALA A 148 -5.92 -0.37 -15.17
C ALA A 148 -6.66 -1.64 -14.70
N ILE A 149 -5.94 -2.63 -14.15
CA ILE A 149 -6.53 -3.85 -13.59
C ILE A 149 -7.50 -3.53 -12.44
N ARG A 150 -7.24 -2.51 -11.63
CA ARG A 150 -8.16 -2.07 -10.57
C ARG A 150 -9.51 -1.61 -11.13
N ILE A 151 -9.57 -1.01 -12.32
CA ILE A 151 -10.83 -0.69 -12.99
C ILE A 151 -11.57 -1.99 -13.35
N LEU A 152 -10.87 -2.99 -13.88
CA LEU A 152 -11.46 -4.29 -14.20
C LEU A 152 -12.00 -5.00 -12.95
N LEU A 153 -11.26 -4.98 -11.84
CA LEU A 153 -11.73 -5.53 -10.56
C LEU A 153 -12.98 -4.79 -10.08
N ALA A 154 -13.02 -3.46 -10.20
CA ALA A 154 -14.21 -2.68 -9.85
C ALA A 154 -15.42 -3.05 -10.73
N GLU A 155 -15.25 -3.15 -12.04
CA GLU A 155 -16.30 -3.62 -12.97
C GLU A 155 -16.79 -5.02 -12.62
N LEU A 156 -15.86 -5.94 -12.30
CA LEU A 156 -16.20 -7.30 -11.91
C LEU A 156 -17.01 -7.34 -10.61
N SER A 157 -16.66 -6.50 -9.63
CA SER A 157 -17.39 -6.39 -8.36
C SER A 157 -18.83 -5.90 -8.54
N ILE A 158 -19.07 -5.06 -9.54
CA ILE A 158 -20.39 -4.53 -9.88
C ILE A 158 -21.20 -5.57 -10.67
N ALA A 159 -20.54 -6.29 -11.59
CA ALA A 159 -21.17 -7.32 -12.40
C ALA A 159 -21.54 -8.58 -11.58
N PHE A 160 -20.67 -8.97 -10.65
CA PHE A 160 -20.82 -10.15 -9.80
C PHE A 160 -20.68 -9.76 -8.33
N PRO A 161 -21.76 -9.34 -7.66
CA PRO A 161 -21.72 -8.98 -6.25
C PRO A 161 -21.44 -10.21 -5.37
N ALA A 162 -20.48 -10.09 -4.45
CA ALA A 162 -20.01 -11.18 -3.57
C ALA A 162 -21.08 -11.71 -2.59
N SER A 163 -22.10 -10.90 -2.29
CA SER A 163 -23.34 -11.37 -1.66
C SER A 163 -24.51 -10.84 -2.48
N PRO A 164 -25.46 -11.69 -2.89
CA PRO A 164 -26.69 -11.19 -3.49
C PRO A 164 -27.39 -10.36 -2.42
N LEU A 165 -27.38 -9.04 -2.56
CA LEU A 165 -28.29 -8.21 -1.78
C LEU A 165 -29.70 -8.72 -2.10
N THR A 166 -30.45 -9.09 -1.06
CA THR A 166 -31.91 -9.09 -1.08
C THR A 166 -32.35 -7.63 -1.20
N THR A 167 -32.12 -6.99 -2.34
CA THR A 167 -32.82 -5.75 -2.68
C THR A 167 -34.24 -6.14 -3.04
N ALA A 168 -35.10 -6.10 -2.02
CA ALA A 168 -36.53 -5.90 -2.23
C ALA A 168 -36.70 -4.48 -2.80
N THR A 169 -36.79 -4.38 -4.12
CA THR A 169 -37.55 -3.33 -4.79
C THR A 169 -38.48 -4.02 -5.78
N PRO A 170 -39.80 -3.84 -5.68
CA PRO A 170 -40.74 -4.37 -6.67
C PRO A 170 -40.62 -3.55 -7.97
N ASP A 171 -40.86 -4.25 -9.07
CA ASP A 171 -41.19 -3.71 -10.39
C ASP A 171 -40.11 -2.93 -11.16
N ASP A 172 -39.37 -3.66 -12.01
CA ASP A 172 -39.49 -3.43 -13.46
C ASP A 172 -39.04 -4.67 -14.26
N ALA A 173 -39.84 -5.03 -15.25
CA ALA A 173 -39.77 -6.30 -15.98
C ALA A 173 -38.64 -6.32 -17.03
N LEU A 174 -37.92 -7.45 -17.13
CA LEU A 174 -37.44 -8.14 -18.37
C LEU A 174 -36.52 -9.34 -18.00
N PRO A 175 -36.31 -10.34 -18.88
CA PRO A 175 -36.79 -11.70 -18.62
C PRO A 175 -35.80 -12.59 -17.85
N LYS A 176 -36.35 -13.19 -16.79
CA LYS A 176 -35.81 -14.31 -16.03
C LYS A 176 -35.81 -15.57 -16.91
N HIS A 177 -34.69 -15.96 -17.51
CA HIS A 177 -34.59 -17.31 -18.09
C HIS A 177 -33.38 -18.15 -17.65
N ASN A 178 -32.21 -17.61 -17.33
CA ASN A 178 -31.02 -18.50 -17.24
C ASN A 178 -30.43 -18.77 -15.85
N VAL A 179 -31.11 -18.43 -14.74
CA VAL A 179 -30.55 -18.61 -13.38
C VAL A 179 -31.34 -19.60 -12.51
N ARG A 180 -32.33 -20.30 -13.07
CA ARG A 180 -33.15 -21.26 -12.29
C ARG A 180 -32.53 -22.66 -12.13
N PHE A 181 -31.49 -23.00 -12.90
CA PHE A 181 -30.93 -24.36 -12.90
C PHE A 181 -29.85 -24.64 -11.85
N ALA A 182 -29.33 -23.63 -11.15
CA ALA A 182 -28.25 -23.81 -10.16
C ALA A 182 -28.72 -23.79 -8.69
N ARG A 183 -30.04 -23.84 -8.41
CA ARG A 183 -30.58 -23.57 -7.06
C ARG A 183 -30.90 -24.81 -6.21
N LYS A 184 -30.46 -26.01 -6.61
CA LYS A 184 -30.79 -27.25 -5.88
C LYS A 184 -29.62 -28.21 -5.78
N ALA A 185 -28.49 -27.76 -5.25
CA ALA A 185 -27.41 -28.62 -4.76
C ALA A 185 -26.89 -28.05 -3.43
N GLY A 186 -26.60 -28.92 -2.46
CA GLY A 186 -26.42 -28.65 -1.02
C GLY A 186 -25.81 -27.28 -0.66
N SER A 187 -26.65 -26.40 -0.09
CA SER A 187 -26.30 -25.00 0.22
C SER A 187 -25.18 -24.83 1.23
N SER A 188 -24.84 -25.87 2.00
CA SER A 188 -23.72 -25.87 2.95
C SER A 188 -22.39 -26.22 2.27
N SER A 189 -22.37 -27.28 1.43
CA SER A 189 -21.16 -27.73 0.72
C SER A 189 -20.67 -26.69 -0.28
N VAL A 190 -21.57 -26.00 -1.00
CA VAL A 190 -21.19 -24.93 -1.94
C VAL A 190 -20.54 -23.75 -1.19
N LYS A 191 -21.07 -23.38 -0.02
CA LYS A 191 -20.47 -22.34 0.83
C LYS A 191 -19.09 -22.78 1.34
N ALA A 192 -18.96 -24.02 1.80
CA ALA A 192 -17.69 -24.56 2.27
C ALA A 192 -16.64 -24.58 1.16
N ILE A 193 -17.00 -25.01 -0.06
CA ILE A 193 -16.12 -24.99 -1.24
C ILE A 193 -15.71 -23.55 -1.59
N HIS A 194 -16.63 -22.59 -1.52
CA HIS A 194 -16.31 -21.19 -1.77
C HIS A 194 -15.37 -20.60 -0.70
N HIS A 195 -15.58 -20.93 0.57
CA HIS A 195 -14.68 -20.58 1.67
C HIS A 195 -13.29 -21.19 1.47
N ALA A 196 -13.21 -22.48 1.12
CA ALA A 196 -11.95 -23.16 0.86
C ALA A 196 -11.22 -22.56 -0.34
N SER A 197 -11.93 -22.30 -1.44
CA SER A 197 -11.38 -21.70 -2.66
C SER A 197 -10.80 -20.31 -2.40
N THR A 198 -11.54 -19.44 -1.72
CA THR A 198 -11.05 -18.10 -1.38
C THR A 198 -9.87 -18.13 -0.40
N MET A 199 -9.83 -19.08 0.53
CA MET A 199 -8.69 -19.30 1.41
C MET A 199 -7.46 -19.80 0.65
N VAL A 200 -7.62 -20.76 -0.27
CA VAL A 200 -6.54 -21.26 -1.11
C VAL A 200 -5.97 -20.15 -1.99
N LEU A 201 -6.83 -19.34 -2.63
CA LEU A 201 -6.40 -18.18 -3.40
C LEU A 201 -5.66 -17.15 -2.54
N PHE A 202 -6.11 -16.92 -1.31
CA PHE A 202 -5.44 -16.04 -0.37
C PHE A 202 -4.04 -16.55 0.01
N LEU A 203 -3.90 -17.85 0.28
CA LEU A 203 -2.59 -18.47 0.59
C LEU A 203 -1.65 -18.46 -0.63
N ILE A 204 -2.16 -18.74 -1.83
CA ILE A 204 -1.38 -18.62 -3.07
C ILE A 204 -0.92 -17.17 -3.26
N ALA A 205 -1.80 -16.20 -3.03
CA ALA A 205 -1.45 -14.79 -3.14
C ALA A 205 -0.36 -14.38 -2.13
N LEU A 206 -0.45 -14.84 -0.88
CA LEU A 206 0.59 -14.61 0.13
C LEU A 206 1.93 -15.24 -0.26
N HIS A 207 1.92 -16.45 -0.81
CA HIS A 207 3.14 -17.11 -1.31
C HIS A 207 3.78 -16.31 -2.45
N LEU A 208 2.99 -15.79 -3.39
CA LEU A 208 3.51 -14.96 -4.49
C LEU A 208 4.01 -13.59 -4.00
N LEU A 209 3.34 -12.99 -3.00
CA LEU A 209 3.77 -11.73 -2.39
C LEU A 209 5.05 -11.88 -1.54
N SER A 210 5.34 -13.08 -1.04
CA SER A 210 6.58 -13.39 -0.34
C SER A 210 7.71 -13.83 -1.28
N TYR A 211 7.68 -13.41 -2.56
CA TYR A 211 8.74 -13.73 -3.50
C TYR A 211 10.08 -13.13 -3.03
N PRO A 212 11.14 -13.95 -2.88
CA PRO A 212 12.40 -13.52 -2.30
C PRO A 212 13.13 -12.52 -3.20
N GLN A 213 13.73 -11.49 -2.58
CA GLN A 213 14.47 -10.45 -3.28
C GLN A 213 15.81 -10.95 -3.82
N LEU A 214 16.48 -11.84 -3.09
CA LEU A 214 17.78 -12.41 -3.44
C LEU A 214 17.65 -13.91 -3.69
N ASN A 215 18.36 -14.40 -4.72
CA ASN A 215 18.52 -15.85 -4.99
C ASN A 215 17.20 -16.65 -5.09
N ALA A 216 16.17 -16.05 -5.70
CA ALA A 216 14.88 -16.71 -5.87
C ALA A 216 14.95 -18.01 -6.69
N ALA A 217 15.83 -18.06 -7.68
CA ALA A 217 16.03 -19.23 -8.53
C ALA A 217 16.60 -20.44 -7.77
N SER A 218 17.26 -20.24 -6.63
CA SER A 218 17.77 -21.31 -5.77
C SER A 218 16.91 -21.54 -4.53
N THR A 219 15.82 -20.78 -4.34
CA THR A 219 14.96 -20.90 -3.17
C THR A 219 13.85 -21.93 -3.43
N PRO A 220 13.73 -22.99 -2.61
CA PRO A 220 12.65 -23.97 -2.74
C PRO A 220 11.27 -23.29 -2.74
N GLY A 221 10.38 -23.73 -3.64
CA GLY A 221 9.05 -23.13 -3.83
C GLY A 221 8.99 -21.93 -4.79
N PHE A 222 10.15 -21.35 -5.16
CA PHE A 222 10.24 -20.25 -6.12
C PHE A 222 11.07 -20.57 -7.37
N VAL A 223 11.82 -21.68 -7.37
CA VAL A 223 12.65 -22.13 -8.50
C VAL A 223 11.88 -22.13 -9.83
N SER A 224 10.69 -22.77 -9.86
CA SER A 224 9.86 -22.82 -11.07
C SER A 224 9.28 -21.44 -11.43
N LEU A 225 8.87 -20.65 -10.43
CA LEU A 225 8.34 -19.31 -10.64
C LEU A 225 9.39 -18.36 -11.22
N ALA A 226 10.66 -18.54 -10.89
CA ALA A 226 11.76 -17.75 -11.45
C ALA A 226 11.90 -17.91 -12.98
N GLN A 227 11.45 -19.04 -13.54
CA GLN A 227 11.47 -19.30 -14.99
C GLN A 227 10.13 -18.99 -15.66
N MET A 228 9.03 -18.93 -14.91
CA MET A 228 7.67 -18.72 -15.43
C MET A 228 7.30 -17.23 -15.53
N VAL A 229 8.09 -16.44 -16.24
CA VAL A 229 7.81 -15.02 -16.48
C VAL A 229 7.94 -14.65 -17.96
N PRO A 230 7.25 -13.59 -18.44
CA PRO A 230 7.44 -13.12 -19.81
C PRO A 230 8.90 -12.75 -20.10
N ALA A 231 9.32 -12.86 -21.36
CA ALA A 231 10.71 -12.70 -21.78
C ALA A 231 11.36 -11.38 -21.31
N TYR A 232 10.58 -10.29 -21.21
CA TYR A 232 11.05 -9.00 -20.71
C TYR A 232 11.53 -9.01 -19.24
N TYR A 233 10.90 -9.83 -18.39
CA TYR A 233 11.23 -9.92 -16.96
C TYR A 233 12.33 -10.94 -16.68
N LEU A 234 12.60 -11.83 -17.62
CA LEU A 234 13.55 -12.92 -17.46
C LEU A 234 14.99 -12.38 -17.38
N GLY A 235 15.79 -12.94 -16.46
CA GLY A 235 17.20 -12.58 -16.28
C GLY A 235 17.47 -11.40 -15.35
N ASN A 236 16.44 -10.64 -14.92
CA ASN A 236 16.60 -9.58 -13.92
C ASN A 236 15.75 -9.90 -12.66
N THR A 237 16.43 -10.16 -11.54
CA THR A 237 15.80 -10.59 -10.27
C THR A 237 14.78 -9.59 -9.74
N ILE A 238 15.06 -8.28 -9.84
CA ILE A 238 14.17 -7.21 -9.37
C ILE A 238 12.89 -7.18 -10.22
N ARG A 239 13.02 -7.31 -11.54
CA ARG A 239 11.89 -7.31 -12.47
C ARG A 239 11.01 -8.56 -12.29
N THR A 240 11.63 -9.73 -12.12
CA THR A 240 10.92 -10.98 -11.82
C THR A 240 10.14 -10.89 -10.50
N GLN A 241 10.76 -10.34 -9.46
CA GLN A 241 10.09 -10.12 -8.18
C GLN A 241 8.89 -9.17 -8.32
N LEU A 242 9.08 -8.05 -9.03
CA LEU A 242 8.01 -7.08 -9.28
C LEU A 242 6.81 -7.73 -9.98
N PHE A 243 7.06 -8.56 -10.99
CA PHE A 243 6.02 -9.29 -11.70
C PHE A 243 5.19 -10.18 -10.77
N TRP A 244 5.85 -11.03 -9.97
CA TRP A 244 5.15 -11.94 -9.06
C TRP A 244 4.43 -11.22 -7.92
N ASN A 245 5.03 -10.16 -7.37
CA ASN A 245 4.37 -9.31 -6.38
C ASN A 245 3.12 -8.64 -6.97
N SER A 246 3.19 -8.20 -8.22
CA SER A 246 2.05 -7.60 -8.94
C SER A 246 0.92 -8.62 -9.14
N VAL A 247 1.24 -9.81 -9.64
CA VAL A 247 0.27 -10.90 -9.83
C VAL A 247 -0.33 -11.32 -8.47
N GLY A 248 0.51 -11.48 -7.45
CA GLY A 248 0.10 -11.78 -6.08
C GLY A 248 -0.88 -10.75 -5.53
N SER A 249 -0.63 -9.45 -5.76
CA SER A 249 -1.51 -8.37 -5.29
C SER A 249 -2.91 -8.41 -5.94
N VAL A 250 -3.00 -8.76 -7.23
CA VAL A 250 -4.29 -8.87 -7.94
C VAL A 250 -5.09 -10.05 -7.39
N ILE A 251 -4.44 -11.22 -7.22
CA ILE A 251 -5.08 -12.42 -6.65
C ILE A 251 -5.49 -12.17 -5.20
N PHE A 252 -4.64 -11.48 -4.43
CA PHE A 252 -4.92 -11.10 -3.05
C PHE A 252 -6.18 -10.24 -2.94
N MET A 253 -6.27 -9.18 -3.75
CA MET A 253 -7.45 -8.31 -3.80
C MET A 253 -8.70 -9.07 -4.24
N PHE A 254 -8.58 -9.94 -5.25
CA PHE A 254 -9.68 -10.78 -5.70
C PHE A 254 -10.19 -11.72 -4.59
N ALA A 255 -9.28 -12.38 -3.87
CA ALA A 255 -9.62 -13.27 -2.76
C ALA A 255 -10.32 -12.52 -1.61
N LEU A 256 -9.87 -11.29 -1.32
CA LEU A 256 -10.52 -10.43 -0.32
C LEU A 256 -11.91 -9.96 -0.75
N MET A 257 -12.07 -9.56 -2.01
CA MET A 257 -13.33 -9.06 -2.56
C MET A 257 -14.44 -10.12 -2.56
N TYR A 258 -14.09 -11.36 -2.90
CA TYR A 258 -15.04 -12.48 -2.96
C TYR A 258 -15.07 -13.33 -1.68
N SER A 259 -14.39 -12.92 -0.61
CA SER A 259 -14.39 -13.67 0.64
C SER A 259 -15.83 -13.80 1.19
N PRO A 260 -16.34 -15.02 1.39
CA PRO A 260 -17.69 -15.22 1.92
C PRO A 260 -17.79 -14.87 3.41
N ALA A 261 -18.97 -14.41 3.80
CA ALA A 261 -19.32 -14.10 5.18
C ALA A 261 -19.42 -15.35 6.06
N VAL A 262 -18.81 -15.31 7.25
CA VAL A 262 -18.83 -16.44 8.19
C VAL A 262 -19.92 -16.23 9.23
N SER A 263 -20.87 -17.15 9.31
CA SER A 263 -21.94 -17.16 10.32
C SER A 263 -21.48 -17.65 11.71
N PHE A 264 -20.32 -18.31 11.79
CA PHE A 264 -19.79 -18.82 13.06
C PHE A 264 -19.15 -17.70 13.89
N ASN A 265 -19.76 -17.42 15.05
CA ASN A 265 -19.21 -16.57 16.11
C ASN A 265 -18.13 -17.34 16.89
N LEU A 266 -16.95 -17.57 16.32
CA LEU A 266 -15.84 -18.18 17.06
C LEU A 266 -15.42 -17.32 18.28
N TRP A 267 -15.68 -16.01 18.21
CA TRP A 267 -15.30 -15.00 19.20
C TRP A 267 -16.44 -14.58 20.15
N SER A 268 -17.62 -15.23 20.17
CA SER A 268 -18.64 -14.87 21.18
C SER A 268 -18.23 -15.19 22.62
N ARG A 269 -17.15 -15.99 22.81
CA ARG A 269 -16.56 -16.30 24.12
C ARG A 269 -15.45 -15.35 24.56
N LEU A 270 -14.91 -14.53 23.65
CA LEU A 270 -13.88 -13.55 23.97
C LEU A 270 -14.49 -12.17 23.72
N THR A 271 -14.52 -11.35 24.76
CA THR A 271 -15.16 -10.02 24.91
C THR A 271 -14.67 -8.92 23.94
N CYS A 272 -14.38 -9.25 22.68
CA CYS A 272 -13.89 -8.34 21.64
C CYS A 272 -14.99 -7.66 20.80
N ARG A 273 -16.27 -7.80 21.16
CA ARG A 273 -17.39 -7.10 20.47
C ARG A 273 -17.24 -5.58 20.56
N LYS A 274 -16.58 -5.07 21.61
CA LYS A 274 -16.28 -3.65 21.83
C LYS A 274 -14.93 -3.20 21.26
N LEU A 275 -14.24 -3.99 20.42
CA LEU A 275 -12.93 -3.66 19.84
C LEU A 275 -12.98 -3.36 18.33
N ARG A 276 -14.14 -3.08 17.75
CA ARG A 276 -14.27 -2.79 16.31
C ARG A 276 -15.03 -1.49 16.11
N LEU A 277 -14.42 -0.57 15.35
CA LEU A 277 -15.06 0.69 14.96
C LEU A 277 -15.57 0.53 13.52
N PRO A 278 -16.75 1.07 13.16
CA PRO A 278 -17.20 1.09 11.78
C PRO A 278 -16.18 1.85 10.93
N TRP A 279 -15.67 1.24 9.86
CA TRP A 279 -14.65 1.84 8.99
C TRP A 279 -15.06 3.21 8.44
N GLN A 280 -16.37 3.41 8.26
CA GLN A 280 -16.98 4.66 7.78
C GLN A 280 -16.69 5.82 8.75
N LYS A 281 -16.68 5.55 10.06
CA LYS A 281 -16.40 6.58 11.09
C LYS A 281 -14.94 7.00 11.08
N THR A 282 -14.02 6.08 10.79
CA THR A 282 -12.57 6.30 10.82
C THR A 282 -11.99 6.80 9.51
N ASN A 283 -12.74 6.75 8.40
CA ASN A 283 -12.23 7.22 7.11
C ASN A 283 -12.19 8.75 7.04
N MET A 284 -10.99 9.32 6.87
CA MET A 284 -10.80 10.78 6.78
C MET A 284 -11.27 11.37 5.44
N ASP A 285 -11.41 10.54 4.41
CA ASP A 285 -11.80 10.98 3.07
C ASP A 285 -13.31 11.19 2.92
N LEU A 286 -14.11 10.55 3.77
CA LEU A 286 -15.56 10.70 3.74
C LEU A 286 -15.97 12.06 4.32
N GLU A 287 -16.93 12.72 3.68
CA GLU A 287 -17.61 13.89 4.23
C GLU A 287 -18.50 13.50 5.44
N GLU A 288 -18.83 14.44 6.33
CA GLU A 288 -19.65 14.11 7.51
C GLU A 288 -21.06 13.65 7.13
N ASN A 289 -21.67 14.30 6.14
CA ASN A 289 -22.90 13.87 5.48
C ASN A 289 -22.78 12.47 4.86
N GLU A 290 -21.66 12.12 4.21
CA GLU A 290 -21.42 10.78 3.65
C GLU A 290 -21.26 9.74 4.77
N LYS A 291 -20.57 10.10 5.86
CA LYS A 291 -20.45 9.25 7.06
C LYS A 291 -21.83 9.01 7.68
N GLU A 292 -22.67 10.03 7.75
CA GLU A 292 -24.05 9.94 8.23
C GLU A 292 -24.93 9.12 7.29
N GLU A 293 -24.84 9.32 5.98
CA GLU A 293 -25.57 8.54 4.96
C GLU A 293 -25.17 7.06 5.02
N LEU A 294 -23.88 6.78 5.19
CA LEU A 294 -23.35 5.43 5.33
C LEU A 294 -23.71 4.80 6.69
N ALA A 295 -23.73 5.57 7.77
CA ALA A 295 -24.15 5.12 9.09
C ALA A 295 -25.66 4.84 9.15
N THR A 296 -26.49 5.69 8.52
CA THR A 296 -27.94 5.49 8.41
C THR A 296 -28.27 4.29 7.52
N ALA A 297 -27.58 4.12 6.39
CA ALA A 297 -27.70 2.92 5.55
C ALA A 297 -27.28 1.63 6.28
N SER A 298 -26.28 1.71 7.17
CA SER A 298 -25.87 0.59 8.02
C SER A 298 -26.85 0.32 9.17
N SER A 299 -27.49 1.36 9.71
CA SER A 299 -28.44 1.27 10.82
C SER A 299 -29.83 0.80 10.36
N ALA A 300 -30.21 1.04 9.10
CA ALA A 300 -31.47 0.58 8.53
C ALA A 300 -31.53 -0.96 8.33
N LYS A 301 -30.37 -1.64 8.37
CA LYS A 301 -30.30 -3.11 8.42
C LYS A 301 -30.32 -3.55 9.89
N ASN A 302 -31.47 -4.01 10.38
CA ASN A 302 -31.70 -4.44 11.76
C ASN A 302 -30.82 -5.61 12.27
N GLU A 303 -29.91 -6.17 11.45
CA GLU A 303 -28.93 -7.17 11.86
C GLU A 303 -27.52 -6.80 11.38
N PRO A 304 -26.46 -6.99 12.21
CA PRO A 304 -25.09 -6.82 11.76
C PRO A 304 -24.80 -7.82 10.65
N ALA A 305 -24.62 -7.33 9.43
CA ALA A 305 -24.28 -8.17 8.28
C ALA A 305 -23.04 -9.02 8.62
N PRO A 306 -23.07 -10.33 8.38
CA PRO A 306 -21.94 -11.19 8.71
C PRO A 306 -20.71 -10.77 7.89
N GLU A 307 -19.60 -10.48 8.56
CA GLU A 307 -18.38 -10.00 7.91
C GLU A 307 -17.62 -11.16 7.21
N PRO A 308 -17.06 -10.92 6.01
CA PRO A 308 -16.17 -11.84 5.30
C PRO A 308 -15.00 -12.31 6.16
N LEU A 309 -14.66 -13.60 6.09
CA LEU A 309 -13.60 -14.19 6.93
C LEU A 309 -12.27 -13.43 6.80
N LEU A 310 -11.80 -13.27 5.57
CA LEU A 310 -10.46 -12.75 5.29
C LEU A 310 -10.35 -11.25 5.58
N GLN A 311 -11.47 -10.52 5.53
CA GLN A 311 -11.49 -9.08 5.82
C GLN A 311 -11.40 -8.78 7.33
N ARG A 312 -11.74 -9.74 8.21
CA ARG A 312 -11.76 -9.53 9.68
C ARG A 312 -10.43 -9.09 10.27
N LEU A 313 -9.32 -9.56 9.70
CA LEU A 313 -7.99 -9.17 10.15
C LEU A 313 -7.72 -7.69 9.84
N PHE A 314 -8.18 -7.21 8.70
CA PHE A 314 -7.97 -5.84 8.22
C PHE A 314 -8.97 -4.84 8.82
N THR A 315 -10.10 -5.30 9.36
CA THR A 315 -11.09 -4.46 10.07
C THR A 315 -10.90 -4.42 11.58
N ALA A 316 -9.85 -5.06 12.12
CA ALA A 316 -9.51 -4.95 13.53
C ALA A 316 -9.08 -3.52 13.90
N ARG A 317 -9.30 -3.09 15.15
CA ARG A 317 -8.96 -1.73 15.62
C ARG A 317 -7.51 -1.34 15.40
N ILE A 318 -6.58 -2.27 15.66
CA ILE A 318 -5.15 -2.03 15.49
C ILE A 318 -4.86 -1.79 14.00
N SER A 319 -5.39 -2.65 13.11
CA SER A 319 -5.27 -2.50 11.66
C SER A 319 -5.88 -1.19 11.15
N GLN A 320 -7.04 -0.79 11.68
CA GLN A 320 -7.68 0.49 11.34
C GLN A 320 -6.86 1.69 11.82
N TYR A 321 -6.28 1.63 13.02
CA TYR A 321 -5.39 2.67 13.54
C TYR A 321 -4.13 2.80 12.68
N LEU A 322 -3.46 1.67 12.41
CA LEU A 322 -2.29 1.66 11.52
C LEU A 322 -2.64 2.15 10.11
N GLY A 323 -3.83 1.81 9.60
CA GLY A 323 -4.35 2.33 8.34
C GLY A 323 -4.55 3.85 8.37
N HIS A 324 -5.03 4.40 9.48
CA HIS A 324 -5.26 5.84 9.66
C HIS A 324 -3.95 6.65 9.65
N ILE A 325 -2.86 6.10 10.19
CA ILE A 325 -1.53 6.74 10.18
C ILE A 325 -0.61 6.21 9.08
N SER A 326 -1.11 5.36 8.18
CA SER A 326 -0.28 4.60 7.22
C SER A 326 0.51 5.50 6.27
N TYR A 327 -0.09 6.59 5.80
CA TYR A 327 0.59 7.53 4.93
C TYR A 327 1.67 8.31 5.68
N SER A 328 1.38 8.75 6.91
CA SER A 328 2.37 9.40 7.77
C SER A 328 3.53 8.45 8.15
N LEU A 329 3.22 7.17 8.40
CA LEU A 329 4.22 6.11 8.61
C LEU A 329 5.14 5.97 7.40
N TYR A 330 4.55 5.93 6.20
CA TYR A 330 5.29 5.86 4.95
C TYR A 330 6.19 7.09 4.72
N LEU A 331 5.80 8.29 5.16
CA LEU A 331 6.62 9.49 4.99
C LEU A 331 7.69 9.67 6.07
N CYS A 332 7.48 9.17 7.29
CA CYS A 332 8.36 9.44 8.42
C CYS A 332 9.45 8.37 8.61
N TYR A 333 9.26 7.14 8.09
CA TYR A 333 10.12 6.02 8.49
C TYR A 333 11.58 6.20 8.08
N GLY A 334 11.87 6.77 6.90
CA GLY A 334 13.24 7.03 6.47
C GLY A 334 13.96 7.92 7.47
N THR A 335 13.43 9.12 7.70
CA THR A 335 13.98 10.11 8.63
C THR A 335 14.13 9.55 10.05
N ILE A 336 13.13 8.85 10.58
CA ILE A 336 13.19 8.25 11.92
C ILE A 336 14.27 7.16 11.98
N ASN A 337 14.42 6.34 10.92
CA ASN A 337 15.47 5.35 10.86
C ASN A 337 16.86 6.00 10.93
N HIS A 338 17.09 7.14 10.29
CA HIS A 338 18.38 7.84 10.36
C HIS A 338 18.64 8.58 11.69
N ILE A 339 17.60 9.04 12.38
CA ILE A 339 17.74 9.73 13.67
C ILE A 339 17.88 8.72 14.83
N VAL A 340 17.13 7.62 14.78
CA VAL A 340 17.00 6.65 15.89
C VAL A 340 17.62 5.31 15.53
N GLY A 341 17.13 4.67 14.46
CA GLY A 341 17.52 3.31 14.06
C GLY A 341 19.02 3.16 13.81
N ILE A 342 19.55 3.85 12.80
CA ILE A 342 20.96 3.82 12.40
C ILE A 342 21.85 4.40 13.50
N ARG A 343 21.39 5.43 14.21
CA ARG A 343 22.15 6.00 15.34
C ARG A 343 22.40 4.97 16.44
N TRP A 344 21.45 4.07 16.68
CA TRP A 344 21.56 3.03 17.69
C TRP A 344 22.24 1.76 17.15
N LEU A 345 21.83 1.31 15.96
CA LEU A 345 22.25 0.03 15.38
C LEU A 345 23.57 0.12 14.62
N GLY A 346 23.94 1.29 14.10
CA GLY A 346 25.20 1.50 13.38
C GLY A 346 26.43 1.13 14.23
N PRO A 347 26.60 1.68 15.44
CA PRO A 347 27.69 1.30 16.33
C PRO A 347 27.66 -0.18 16.74
N ALA A 348 26.48 -0.74 16.98
CA ALA A 348 26.33 -2.16 17.32
C ALA A 348 26.74 -3.07 16.16
N SER A 349 26.38 -2.71 14.93
CA SER A 349 26.78 -3.42 13.71
C SER A 349 28.29 -3.33 13.49
N ALA A 350 28.89 -2.15 13.67
CA ALA A 350 30.33 -1.98 13.53
C ALA A 350 31.11 -2.82 14.56
N ALA A 351 30.67 -2.81 15.83
CA ALA A 351 31.25 -3.63 16.89
C ALA A 351 31.12 -5.14 16.59
N TRP A 352 29.97 -5.57 16.04
CA TRP A 352 29.77 -6.95 15.62
C TRP A 352 30.72 -7.34 14.48
N THR A 353 30.87 -6.51 13.45
CA THR A 353 31.81 -6.76 12.35
C THR A 353 33.24 -6.88 12.87
N GLN A 354 33.68 -5.98 13.75
CA GLN A 354 34.99 -6.06 14.37
C GLN A 354 35.17 -7.36 15.18
N THR A 355 34.15 -7.77 15.93
CA THR A 355 34.17 -9.04 16.69
C THR A 355 34.36 -10.24 15.75
N VAL A 356 33.69 -10.24 14.60
CA VAL A 356 33.80 -11.31 13.60
C VAL A 356 35.20 -11.34 12.97
N ASP A 357 35.78 -10.18 12.67
CA ASP A 357 37.14 -10.08 12.12
C ASP A 357 38.18 -10.59 13.13
N GLU A 358 38.06 -10.19 14.41
CA GLU A 358 38.93 -10.64 15.50
C GLU A 358 38.80 -12.15 15.76
N ALA A 359 37.57 -12.67 15.76
CA ALA A 359 37.32 -14.11 15.90
C ALA A 359 37.96 -14.90 14.75
N THR A 360 37.84 -14.39 13.51
CA THR A 360 38.46 -15.00 12.33
C THR A 360 39.99 -15.04 12.47
N ALA A 361 40.61 -13.98 13.00
CA ALA A 361 42.04 -13.95 13.27
C ALA A 361 42.45 -14.96 14.37
N LEU A 362 41.64 -15.13 15.42
CA LEU A 362 41.88 -16.12 16.48
C LEU A 362 41.81 -17.57 15.96
N VAL A 363 40.86 -17.86 15.06
CA VAL A 363 40.79 -19.17 14.38
C VAL A 363 42.06 -19.41 13.55
N ALA A 364 42.50 -18.41 12.79
CA ALA A 364 43.74 -18.50 12.02
C ALA A 364 44.99 -18.71 12.90
N ALA A 365 44.98 -18.18 14.13
CA ALA A 365 46.02 -18.38 15.13
C ALA A 365 45.91 -19.71 15.91
N GLY A 366 44.93 -20.56 15.59
CA GLY A 366 44.72 -21.87 16.23
C GLY A 366 43.97 -21.85 17.56
N ASN A 367 43.38 -20.70 17.95
CA ASN A 367 42.66 -20.54 19.21
C ASN A 367 41.14 -20.53 19.01
N GLY A 368 40.59 -21.67 18.58
CA GLY A 368 39.15 -21.81 18.28
C GLY A 368 38.23 -21.58 19.49
N ALA A 369 38.63 -22.04 20.68
CA ALA A 369 37.81 -21.87 21.89
C ALA A 369 37.63 -20.39 22.27
N ALA A 370 38.69 -19.57 22.16
CA ALA A 370 38.60 -18.13 22.41
C ALA A 370 37.76 -17.42 21.33
N SER A 371 37.84 -17.86 20.07
CA SER A 371 36.97 -17.37 19.00
C SER A 371 35.49 -17.64 19.29
N ASP A 372 35.15 -18.86 19.71
CA ASP A 372 33.76 -19.24 20.01
C ASP A 372 33.20 -18.44 21.20
N GLU A 373 34.01 -18.23 22.23
CA GLU A 373 33.62 -17.38 23.37
C GLU A 373 33.39 -15.93 22.94
N LEU A 374 34.30 -15.36 22.16
CA LEU A 374 34.21 -13.99 21.64
C LEU A 374 32.95 -13.81 20.78
N LEU A 375 32.68 -14.73 19.86
CA LEU A 375 31.49 -14.70 19.01
C LEU A 375 30.20 -14.83 19.81
N SER A 376 30.17 -15.70 20.83
CA SER A 376 29.01 -15.86 21.70
C SER A 376 28.69 -14.57 22.46
N GLN A 377 29.71 -13.94 23.05
CA GLN A 377 29.57 -12.68 23.76
C GLN A 377 29.14 -11.55 22.82
N GLY A 378 29.82 -11.37 21.69
CA GLY A 378 29.48 -10.36 20.70
C GLY A 378 28.08 -10.54 20.10
N SER A 379 27.68 -11.79 19.83
CA SER A 379 26.35 -12.08 19.27
C SER A 379 25.25 -11.76 20.28
N SER A 380 25.47 -12.07 21.56
CA SER A 380 24.52 -11.71 22.61
C SER A 380 24.37 -10.20 22.72
N ALA A 381 25.47 -9.45 22.76
CA ALA A 381 25.47 -7.98 22.82
C ALA A 381 24.75 -7.37 21.61
N TYR A 382 25.06 -7.85 20.41
CA TYR A 382 24.41 -7.41 19.17
C TYR A 382 22.90 -7.69 19.18
N ARG A 383 22.46 -8.88 19.64
CA ARG A 383 21.03 -9.22 19.74
C ARG A 383 20.28 -8.32 20.71
N TYR A 384 20.88 -7.98 21.85
CA TYR A 384 20.30 -7.03 22.81
C TYR A 384 20.18 -5.63 22.19
N ALA A 385 21.25 -5.14 21.56
CA ALA A 385 21.23 -3.85 20.87
C ALA A 385 20.21 -3.82 19.74
N PHE A 386 20.09 -4.91 18.97
CA PHE A 386 19.13 -5.06 17.88
C PHE A 386 17.69 -5.01 18.40
N PHE A 387 17.37 -5.76 19.47
CA PHE A 387 16.03 -5.77 20.05
C PHE A 387 15.61 -4.39 20.57
N TRP A 388 16.45 -3.75 21.40
CA TRP A 388 16.13 -2.45 21.99
C TRP A 388 16.18 -1.31 20.97
N GLY A 389 17.12 -1.35 20.02
CA GLY A 389 17.20 -0.37 18.94
C GLY A 389 15.97 -0.46 18.03
N THR A 390 15.57 -1.67 17.63
CA THR A 390 14.37 -1.89 16.82
C THR A 390 13.10 -1.48 17.57
N LEU A 391 12.97 -1.84 18.86
CA LEU A 391 11.82 -1.45 19.68
C LEU A 391 11.72 0.07 19.80
N SER A 392 12.83 0.74 20.12
CA SER A 392 12.88 2.20 20.26
C SER A 392 12.56 2.90 18.94
N ASN A 393 13.12 2.43 17.84
CA ASN A 393 12.84 2.95 16.50
C ASN A 393 11.35 2.81 16.12
N ASN A 394 10.75 1.64 16.35
CA ASN A 394 9.34 1.41 16.05
C ASN A 394 8.40 2.26 16.93
N LEU A 395 8.71 2.42 18.22
CA LEU A 395 7.92 3.29 19.11
C LEU A 395 8.03 4.76 18.70
N ALA A 396 9.24 5.22 18.40
CA ALA A 396 9.47 6.57 17.89
C ALA A 396 8.75 6.80 16.56
N LEU A 397 8.79 5.83 15.65
CA LEU A 397 8.11 5.89 14.36
C LEU A 397 6.59 5.98 14.52
N LEU A 398 5.99 5.11 15.35
CA LEU A 398 4.55 5.13 15.60
C LEU A 398 4.10 6.46 16.23
N TRP A 399 4.87 6.99 17.18
CA TRP A 399 4.58 8.26 17.83
C TRP A 399 4.71 9.43 16.85
N ALA A 400 5.85 9.54 16.16
CA ALA A 400 6.12 10.61 15.19
C ALA A 400 5.08 10.61 14.07
N SER A 401 4.67 9.44 13.60
CA SER A 401 3.66 9.31 12.54
C SER A 401 2.27 9.71 13.01
N ASP A 402 1.87 9.41 14.26
CA ASP A 402 0.58 9.88 14.80
C ASP A 402 0.57 11.40 14.97
N VAL A 403 1.69 11.98 15.44
CA VAL A 403 1.86 13.43 15.55
C VAL A 403 1.82 14.10 14.17
N PHE A 404 2.60 13.59 13.22
CA PHE A 404 2.64 14.08 11.84
C PHE A 404 1.25 14.01 11.19
N ASN A 405 0.53 12.91 11.39
CA ASN A 405 -0.82 12.76 10.86
C ASN A 405 -1.77 13.85 11.39
N ARG A 406 -1.73 14.15 12.70
CA ARG A 406 -2.60 15.16 13.31
C ARG A 406 -2.24 16.59 12.92
N LEU A 407 -0.95 16.88 12.78
CA LEU A 407 -0.43 18.23 12.57
C LEU A 407 -0.28 18.62 11.10
N ILE A 408 -0.08 17.65 10.20
CA ILE A 408 0.27 17.90 8.80
C ILE A 408 -0.71 17.19 7.87
N ASP A 409 -0.81 15.86 7.93
CA ASP A 409 -1.60 15.09 6.95
C ASP A 409 -3.10 15.42 7.01
N ALA A 410 -3.71 15.34 8.20
CA ALA A 410 -5.14 15.66 8.36
C ALA A 410 -5.48 17.12 7.99
N PRO A 411 -4.70 18.14 8.40
CA PRO A 411 -4.84 19.49 7.89
C PRO A 411 -4.66 19.61 6.38
N ALA A 412 -3.70 18.91 5.77
CA ALA A 412 -3.46 18.94 4.32
C ALA A 412 -4.68 18.43 3.53
N VAL A 413 -5.32 17.36 4.01
CA VAL A 413 -6.58 16.85 3.45
C VAL A 413 -7.69 17.90 3.59
N ARG A 414 -7.84 18.53 4.77
CA ARG A 414 -8.84 19.58 4.99
C ARG A 414 -8.60 20.81 4.11
N LEU A 415 -7.36 21.26 3.97
CA LEU A 415 -6.98 22.37 3.09
C LEU A 415 -7.32 22.07 1.64
N THR A 416 -7.01 20.85 1.18
CA THR A 416 -7.33 20.39 -0.17
C THR A 416 -8.85 20.37 -0.41
N ARG A 417 -9.64 19.98 0.58
CA ARG A 417 -11.12 20.01 0.51
C ARG A 417 -11.64 21.44 0.43
N TRP A 418 -11.16 22.33 1.29
CA TRP A 418 -11.50 23.75 1.30
C TRP A 418 -11.13 24.45 -0.01
N ASN A 419 -9.93 24.17 -0.55
CA ASN A 419 -9.51 24.65 -1.86
C ASN A 419 -10.43 24.12 -2.95
N GLY A 420 -10.83 22.85 -2.87
CA GLY A 420 -11.86 22.28 -3.73
C GLY A 420 -13.16 23.09 -3.66
N GLU A 421 -13.72 23.34 -2.49
CA GLU A 421 -14.99 24.07 -2.36
C GLU A 421 -14.93 25.52 -2.84
N LYS A 422 -13.81 26.21 -2.61
CA LYS A 422 -13.65 27.62 -2.98
C LYS A 422 -13.22 27.85 -4.43
N ALA A 423 -12.34 27.00 -4.95
CA ALA A 423 -11.79 27.16 -6.30
C ALA A 423 -12.60 26.38 -7.34
N TRP A 424 -13.30 25.31 -6.96
CA TRP A 424 -14.11 24.51 -7.86
C TRP A 424 -15.54 25.05 -7.94
N ARG A 425 -15.92 25.56 -9.11
CA ARG A 425 -17.32 25.90 -9.38
C ARG A 425 -18.17 24.63 -9.31
N LYS A 426 -19.19 24.65 -8.45
CA LYS A 426 -20.16 23.55 -8.30
C LYS A 426 -21.27 23.61 -9.37
N ASP A 427 -21.31 24.70 -10.13
CA ASP A 427 -22.34 25.04 -11.12
C ASP A 427 -21.98 24.59 -12.53
#